data_AF-A0A940BH72-F1
#
_entry.id   AF-A0A940BH72-F1
#
_cell.length_a   1.000
_cell.length_b   1.000
_cell.length_c   1.000
_cell.angle_alpha   90.00
_cell.angle_beta   90.00
_cell.angle_gamma   90.00
#
_symmetry.space_group_name_H-M   'P 1'
#
loop_
_entity.id
_entity.type
_entity.pdbx_description
1 polymer ?
#
loop_
_entity_poly.entity_id
_entity_poly.type
_entity_poly.pdbx_seq_one_letter_code
_entity_poly.pdbx_strand_id
1 'polypeptide(L)'
;MKQVSLLLSLFLCVCFTAKATDEYVEIKTPSMIEYLKVRHEILPNKDGLYSMDSLSRVRSYLVRELPLPVEFKYLRNLREVRVFTKNDDNILDFSPFEDIFKEFLQITSYVKVKITMGKQDSLKHLFIYSKCVGLDIKECVSLERLFCYKNNEIDTLDLSCNLSLKHLDCGNNKLTSLDLSNNLYLEKLICNGNQLKSLDLSKNVRLKELDCSYNKFRSLKDLSLPKSITHFYFFPCDNFRESPQRFYIDSFPNLKILQLGEFQINVR
;
A
#
# COMPACT_ATOMS: atom_id res chain seq x y z
N MET A 1 19.93 -20.27 -25.26
CA MET A 1 19.93 -18.79 -25.37
C MET A 1 19.14 -18.23 -24.21
N LYS A 2 19.85 -17.85 -23.15
CA LYS A 2 19.35 -17.12 -21.98
C LYS A 2 19.39 -15.62 -22.30
N GLN A 3 18.55 -14.84 -21.62
CA GLN A 3 18.53 -13.36 -21.57
C GLN A 3 18.03 -12.59 -22.81
N VAL A 4 16.70 -12.45 -22.97
CA VAL A 4 16.05 -11.18 -23.42
C VAL A 4 14.61 -11.02 -22.85
N SER A 5 14.18 -11.80 -21.85
CA SER A 5 12.74 -11.83 -21.46
C SER A 5 12.30 -10.86 -20.35
N LEU A 6 13.05 -9.79 -20.04
CA LEU A 6 12.71 -8.91 -18.90
C LEU A 6 12.60 -7.41 -19.23
N LEU A 7 12.91 -6.97 -20.46
CA LEU A 7 12.90 -5.54 -20.82
C LEU A 7 11.64 -5.09 -21.59
N LEU A 8 10.83 -6.01 -22.13
CA LEU A 8 9.60 -5.66 -22.84
C LEU A 8 8.34 -5.61 -21.95
N SER A 9 8.37 -6.18 -20.74
CA SER A 9 7.23 -6.08 -19.79
C SER A 9 7.09 -4.69 -19.18
N LEU A 10 8.18 -3.92 -19.08
CA LEU A 10 8.16 -2.56 -18.55
C LEU A 10 7.69 -1.52 -19.57
N PHE A 11 7.96 -1.74 -20.86
CA PHE A 11 7.57 -0.81 -21.93
C PHE A 11 6.07 -0.76 -22.19
N LEU A 12 5.34 -1.82 -21.84
CA LEU A 12 3.90 -1.93 -22.03
C LEU A 12 3.06 -1.86 -20.73
N CYS A 13 3.67 -1.91 -19.54
CA CYS A 13 2.92 -1.76 -18.29
C CYS A 13 2.62 -0.29 -17.92
N VAL A 14 3.32 0.67 -18.55
CA VAL A 14 2.99 2.09 -18.46
C VAL A 14 2.11 2.54 -19.64
N CYS A 15 1.99 1.74 -20.71
CA CYS A 15 0.97 1.89 -21.77
C CYS A 15 0.73 0.54 -22.51
N PHE A 16 -0.31 -0.20 -22.08
CA PHE A 16 -1.01 -1.35 -22.71
C PHE A 16 -0.18 -2.58 -23.14
N THR A 17 -0.44 -3.80 -22.62
CA THR A 17 -1.41 -4.84 -23.10
C THR A 17 -1.57 -5.95 -22.03
N ALA A 18 -2.67 -6.73 -21.91
CA ALA A 18 -3.45 -7.30 -23.01
C ALA A 18 -4.96 -7.60 -22.73
N LYS A 19 -5.78 -7.21 -23.73
CA LYS A 19 -7.20 -7.47 -24.10
C LYS A 19 -7.92 -8.69 -23.50
N ALA A 20 -9.25 -8.72 -23.29
CA ALA A 20 -10.40 -7.87 -23.69
C ALA A 20 -11.47 -7.95 -22.58
N THR A 21 -12.25 -6.93 -22.19
CA THR A 21 -12.83 -5.78 -22.88
C THR A 21 -12.94 -4.55 -21.94
N ASP A 22 -12.79 -3.37 -22.56
CA ASP A 22 -13.24 -1.99 -22.27
C ASP A 22 -12.94 -1.31 -20.90
N GLU A 23 -12.26 -0.13 -21.00
CA GLU A 23 -12.30 1.06 -20.10
C GLU A 23 -11.05 1.51 -19.28
N TYR A 24 -9.89 1.67 -19.94
CA TYR A 24 -8.77 2.64 -19.68
C TYR A 24 -7.84 2.56 -18.42
N VAL A 25 -6.64 3.19 -18.55
CA VAL A 25 -5.59 3.41 -17.53
C VAL A 25 -5.20 4.90 -17.56
N GLU A 26 -5.15 5.59 -16.41
CA GLU A 26 -4.72 7.00 -16.32
C GLU A 26 -3.45 7.16 -15.48
N ILE A 27 -2.44 7.83 -16.06
CA ILE A 27 -1.14 8.19 -15.48
C ILE A 27 -0.93 9.71 -15.63
N LYS A 28 -0.62 10.43 -14.55
CA LYS A 28 -0.27 11.89 -14.55
C LYS A 28 1.21 12.00 -14.10
N THR A 29 2.19 12.62 -14.77
CA THR A 29 2.32 13.68 -15.81
C THR A 29 3.68 13.57 -16.55
N PRO A 30 3.87 14.23 -17.72
CA PRO A 30 5.17 14.79 -18.12
C PRO A 30 5.10 16.32 -18.37
N SER A 31 6.26 16.97 -18.59
CA SER A 31 6.40 18.43 -18.66
C SER A 31 5.43 19.10 -19.65
N MET A 32 4.94 20.27 -19.27
CA MET A 32 3.86 21.02 -19.93
C MET A 32 4.11 21.33 -21.42
N ILE A 33 5.37 21.27 -21.90
CA ILE A 33 5.76 21.61 -23.27
C ILE A 33 5.54 20.44 -24.26
N GLU A 34 5.79 19.19 -23.85
CA GLU A 34 5.51 18.00 -24.69
C GLU A 34 4.02 17.66 -24.73
N TYR A 35 3.32 17.88 -23.61
CA TYR A 35 1.86 17.74 -23.52
C TYR A 35 1.13 18.66 -24.52
N LEU A 36 1.59 19.90 -24.71
CA LEU A 36 0.95 20.86 -25.62
C LEU A 36 1.12 20.51 -27.11
N LYS A 37 2.20 19.81 -27.50
CA LYS A 37 2.37 19.34 -28.88
C LYS A 37 1.41 18.20 -29.23
N VAL A 38 1.13 17.33 -28.27
CA VAL A 38 0.18 16.21 -28.42
C VAL A 38 -1.30 16.67 -28.30
N ARG A 39 -1.56 17.74 -27.53
CA ARG A 39 -2.91 18.25 -27.24
C ARG A 39 -3.70 18.74 -28.47
N HIS A 40 -3.05 19.18 -29.53
CA HIS A 40 -3.76 19.65 -30.72
C HIS A 40 -4.38 18.53 -31.57
N GLU A 41 -3.96 17.27 -31.39
CA GLU A 41 -4.44 16.16 -32.21
C GLU A 41 -5.42 15.22 -31.50
N ILE A 42 -5.57 15.32 -30.17
CA ILE A 42 -6.31 14.36 -29.35
C ILE A 42 -7.23 15.11 -28.39
N LEU A 43 -8.41 15.51 -28.87
CA LEU A 43 -9.44 16.12 -28.03
C LEU A 43 -10.27 15.01 -27.35
N PRO A 44 -10.42 15.03 -26.01
CA PRO A 44 -11.35 14.15 -25.33
C PRO A 44 -12.79 14.52 -25.66
N ASN A 45 -13.72 13.58 -25.48
CA ASN A 45 -15.15 13.86 -25.54
C ASN A 45 -15.58 14.75 -24.34
N LYS A 46 -16.86 15.12 -24.31
CA LYS A 46 -17.42 16.01 -23.27
C LYS A 46 -17.29 15.46 -21.84
N ASP A 47 -17.04 14.16 -21.69
CA ASP A 47 -16.85 13.47 -20.41
C ASP A 47 -15.36 13.25 -20.07
N GLY A 48 -14.44 13.80 -20.87
CA GLY A 48 -13.00 13.65 -20.65
C GLY A 48 -12.39 12.34 -21.19
N LEU A 49 -13.16 11.55 -21.96
CA LEU A 49 -12.74 10.24 -22.48
C LEU A 49 -12.16 10.35 -23.90
N TYR A 50 -11.12 9.56 -24.18
CA TYR A 50 -10.46 9.51 -25.49
C TYR A 50 -10.98 8.33 -26.32
N SER A 51 -11.20 8.54 -27.62
CA SER A 51 -11.63 7.47 -28.53
C SER A 51 -10.51 6.47 -28.83
N MET A 52 -10.87 5.24 -29.19
CA MET A 52 -9.92 4.20 -29.62
C MET A 52 -9.08 4.61 -30.84
N ASP A 53 -9.63 5.48 -31.69
CA ASP A 53 -8.93 6.01 -32.85
C ASP A 53 -7.84 7.00 -32.42
N SER A 54 -8.12 7.85 -31.44
CA SER A 54 -7.14 8.78 -30.85
C SER A 54 -5.98 8.04 -30.17
N LEU A 55 -6.26 6.96 -29.44
CA LEU A 55 -5.24 6.13 -28.80
C LEU A 55 -4.35 5.40 -29.82
N SER A 56 -4.92 4.96 -30.94
CA SER A 56 -4.17 4.31 -32.03
C SER A 56 -3.22 5.28 -32.74
N ARG A 57 -3.62 6.56 -32.84
CA ARG A 57 -2.77 7.65 -33.36
C ARG A 57 -1.64 8.01 -32.40
N VAL A 58 -1.90 8.10 -31.10
CA VAL A 58 -0.87 8.27 -30.05
C VAL A 58 0.16 7.15 -30.14
N ARG A 59 -0.30 5.89 -30.22
CA ARG A 59 0.57 4.72 -30.34
C ARG A 59 1.45 4.79 -31.60
N SER A 60 0.86 5.14 -32.73
CA SER A 60 1.59 5.28 -34.00
C SER A 60 2.60 6.44 -33.98
N TYR A 61 2.27 7.54 -33.30
CA TYR A 61 3.15 8.69 -33.10
C TYR A 61 4.34 8.34 -32.20
N LEU A 62 4.09 7.73 -31.04
CA LEU A 62 5.14 7.30 -30.10
C LEU A 62 6.10 6.29 -30.74
N VAL A 63 5.61 5.36 -31.57
CA VAL A 63 6.43 4.38 -32.28
C VAL A 63 7.31 5.00 -33.38
N ARG A 64 6.83 6.06 -34.02
CA ARG A 64 7.48 6.67 -35.18
C ARG A 64 8.46 7.78 -34.83
N GLU A 65 8.18 8.53 -33.75
CA GLU A 65 8.94 9.74 -33.39
C GLU A 65 9.89 9.56 -32.19
N LEU A 66 9.77 8.49 -31.40
CA LEU A 66 10.70 8.25 -30.28
C LEU A 66 11.91 7.43 -30.74
N PRO A 67 13.12 7.99 -30.81
CA PRO A 67 14.31 7.23 -31.10
C PRO A 67 14.62 6.26 -29.96
N LEU A 68 14.76 4.98 -30.28
CA LEU A 68 15.26 3.97 -29.35
C LEU A 68 16.79 4.10 -29.18
N PRO A 69 17.32 3.87 -27.97
CA PRO A 69 16.59 3.50 -26.77
C PRO A 69 15.99 4.72 -26.06
N VAL A 70 14.68 4.69 -25.81
CA VAL A 70 14.06 5.63 -24.87
C VAL A 70 14.48 5.19 -23.48
N GLU A 71 15.46 5.86 -22.90
CA GLU A 71 15.80 5.71 -21.49
C GLU A 71 14.62 6.23 -20.63
N PHE A 72 14.00 5.38 -19.81
CA PHE A 72 12.95 5.75 -18.83
C PHE A 72 13.46 6.62 -17.67
N LYS A 73 14.62 7.27 -17.84
CA LYS A 73 15.29 8.15 -16.86
C LYS A 73 14.45 9.38 -16.44
N TYR A 74 13.33 9.61 -17.14
CA TYR A 74 12.47 10.78 -17.01
C TYR A 74 11.15 10.54 -16.26
N LEU A 75 10.79 9.29 -15.93
CA LEU A 75 9.62 9.03 -15.07
C LEU A 75 9.96 9.43 -13.64
N ARG A 76 9.72 10.69 -13.30
CA ARG A 76 9.94 11.24 -11.95
C ARG A 76 8.66 11.82 -11.41
N ASN A 77 8.48 11.74 -10.10
CA ASN A 77 7.34 12.31 -9.39
C ASN A 77 6.00 11.63 -9.73
N LEU A 78 6.01 10.35 -10.10
CA LEU A 78 4.75 9.60 -10.14
C LEU A 78 4.15 9.60 -8.73
N ARG A 79 2.86 9.92 -8.64
CA ARG A 79 2.13 10.01 -7.37
C ARG A 79 0.95 9.05 -7.30
N GLU A 80 0.48 8.57 -8.44
CA GLU A 80 -0.69 7.71 -8.52
C GLU A 80 -0.54 6.70 -9.66
N VAL A 81 -0.91 5.45 -9.36
CA VAL A 81 -1.00 4.34 -10.29
C VAL A 81 -2.38 3.72 -10.10
N ARG A 82 -3.17 3.65 -11.18
CA ARG A 82 -4.47 2.98 -11.18
C ARG A 82 -4.47 1.80 -12.13
N VAL A 83 -4.96 0.67 -11.66
CA VAL A 83 -5.04 -0.59 -12.39
C VAL A 83 -6.50 -0.96 -12.63
N PHE A 84 -6.89 -0.95 -13.90
CA PHE A 84 -8.21 -1.36 -14.37
C PHE A 84 -8.00 -2.49 -15.37
N THR A 85 -8.15 -3.72 -14.91
CA THR A 85 -8.08 -4.91 -15.78
C THR A 85 -9.08 -5.93 -15.26
N LYS A 86 -9.43 -6.91 -16.10
CA LYS A 86 -10.40 -7.98 -15.77
C LYS A 86 -9.74 -9.25 -15.25
N ASN A 87 -8.42 -9.36 -15.36
CA ASN A 87 -7.68 -10.53 -14.90
C ASN A 87 -7.30 -10.37 -13.42
N ASP A 88 -7.36 -11.45 -12.65
CA ASP A 88 -7.14 -11.44 -11.20
C ASP A 88 -5.69 -11.78 -10.80
N ASP A 89 -4.74 -11.87 -11.73
CA ASP A 89 -3.34 -12.21 -11.41
C ASP A 89 -2.34 -11.22 -12.02
N ASN A 90 -2.49 -9.92 -11.74
CA ASN A 90 -1.57 -8.92 -12.28
C ASN A 90 -0.37 -8.71 -11.36
N ILE A 91 0.78 -8.44 -11.95
CA ILE A 91 2.01 -8.10 -11.25
C ILE A 91 2.35 -6.65 -11.61
N LEU A 92 2.44 -5.79 -10.59
CA LEU A 92 3.02 -4.45 -10.68
C LEU A 92 4.46 -4.53 -10.21
N ASP A 93 5.37 -4.66 -11.15
CA ASP A 93 6.80 -4.75 -10.88
C ASP A 93 7.48 -3.41 -11.14
N PHE A 94 7.83 -2.72 -10.06
CA PHE A 94 8.64 -1.50 -10.08
C PHE A 94 10.11 -1.77 -9.74
N SER A 95 10.53 -3.03 -9.62
CA SER A 95 11.91 -3.39 -9.30
C SER A 95 12.97 -2.78 -10.22
N PRO A 96 12.74 -2.60 -11.54
CA PRO A 96 13.79 -2.03 -12.41
C PRO A 96 13.91 -0.50 -12.33
N PHE A 97 13.05 0.16 -11.55
CA PHE A 97 13.03 1.61 -11.43
C PHE A 97 13.57 2.05 -10.07
N GLU A 98 14.46 3.04 -10.10
CA GLU A 98 15.00 3.66 -8.89
C GLU A 98 14.44 5.07 -8.71
N ASP A 99 13.96 5.37 -7.50
CA ASP A 99 13.54 6.73 -7.06
C ASP A 99 12.58 7.48 -8.00
N ILE A 100 11.69 6.74 -8.66
CA ILE A 100 10.67 7.31 -9.54
C ILE A 100 9.53 7.96 -8.72
N PHE A 101 9.34 7.53 -7.47
CA PHE A 101 8.34 8.05 -6.54
C PHE A 101 9.01 8.93 -5.47
N LYS A 102 8.65 10.22 -5.45
CA LYS A 102 9.39 11.20 -4.62
C LYS A 102 9.06 11.22 -3.14
N GLU A 103 7.82 10.96 -2.78
CA GLU A 103 7.36 11.16 -1.39
C GLU A 103 6.09 10.37 -1.17
N PHE A 104 5.23 10.34 -2.18
CA PHE A 104 3.92 9.76 -2.12
C PHE A 104 3.67 8.88 -3.34
N LEU A 105 3.06 7.73 -3.11
CA LEU A 105 2.51 6.87 -4.14
C LEU A 105 1.17 6.30 -3.64
N GLN A 106 0.14 6.46 -4.47
CA GLN A 106 -1.12 5.75 -4.33
C GLN A 106 -1.25 4.70 -5.43
N ILE A 107 -1.58 3.47 -5.05
CA ILE A 107 -1.88 2.37 -5.96
C ILE A 107 -3.33 1.96 -5.71
N THR A 108 -4.16 2.06 -6.74
CA THR A 108 -5.56 1.61 -6.69
C THR A 108 -5.75 0.50 -7.72
N SER A 109 -6.32 -0.64 -7.30
CA SER A 109 -6.66 -1.72 -8.22
C SER A 109 -8.00 -2.37 -7.86
N TYR A 110 -8.83 -2.60 -8.87
CA TYR A 110 -10.15 -3.25 -8.71
C TYR A 110 -10.08 -4.78 -8.80
N VAL A 111 -8.91 -5.29 -9.18
CA VAL A 111 -8.58 -6.71 -9.28
C VAL A 111 -7.41 -7.06 -8.40
N LYS A 112 -7.19 -8.36 -8.28
CA LYS A 112 -6.05 -8.88 -7.53
C LYS A 112 -4.73 -8.49 -8.20
N VAL A 113 -3.80 -8.03 -7.36
CA VAL A 113 -2.47 -7.57 -7.78
C VAL A 113 -1.39 -8.02 -6.81
N LYS A 114 -0.21 -8.34 -7.34
CA LYS A 114 1.04 -8.42 -6.57
C LYS A 114 1.86 -7.18 -6.89
N ILE A 115 2.45 -6.57 -5.87
CA ILE A 115 3.22 -5.33 -6.01
C ILE A 115 4.64 -5.62 -5.53
N THR A 116 5.62 -5.32 -6.37
CA THR A 116 7.04 -5.41 -6.04
C THR A 116 7.68 -4.05 -6.29
N MET A 117 8.24 -3.46 -5.26
CA MET A 117 8.93 -2.17 -5.35
C MET A 117 10.44 -2.38 -5.55
N GLY A 118 11.03 -1.57 -6.42
CA GLY A 118 12.47 -1.38 -6.49
C GLY A 118 12.95 -0.37 -5.45
N LYS A 119 14.21 0.05 -5.58
CA LYS A 119 14.83 1.04 -4.69
C LYS A 119 14.11 2.39 -4.74
N GLN A 120 13.46 2.79 -3.64
CA GLN A 120 12.76 4.07 -3.53
C GLN A 120 13.17 4.77 -2.23
N ASP A 121 14.38 5.34 -2.21
CA ASP A 121 14.93 6.12 -1.10
C ASP A 121 14.13 7.40 -0.85
N SER A 122 13.39 7.89 -1.84
CA SER A 122 12.57 9.09 -1.72
C SER A 122 11.13 8.80 -1.24
N LEU A 123 10.59 7.61 -1.46
CA LEU A 123 9.19 7.31 -1.15
C LEU A 123 8.94 7.24 0.37
N LYS A 124 8.06 8.10 0.87
CA LYS A 124 7.71 8.19 2.30
C LYS A 124 6.32 7.67 2.63
N HIS A 125 5.39 7.74 1.68
CA HIS A 125 3.99 7.44 1.91
C HIS A 125 3.46 6.55 0.79
N LEU A 126 3.05 5.34 1.13
CA LEU A 126 2.50 4.36 0.20
C LEU A 126 1.08 4.01 0.62
N PHE A 127 0.14 4.27 -0.28
CA PHE A 127 -1.27 3.95 -0.13
C PHE A 127 -1.67 2.90 -1.15
N ILE A 128 -2.26 1.81 -0.70
CA ILE A 128 -2.62 0.64 -1.50
C ILE A 128 -4.09 0.37 -1.23
N TYR A 129 -4.92 0.89 -2.13
CA TYR A 129 -6.37 0.70 -2.16
C TYR A 129 -6.70 -0.36 -3.22
N SER A 130 -6.37 -1.62 -2.94
CA SER A 130 -6.45 -2.68 -3.94
C SER A 130 -6.95 -4.00 -3.38
N LYS A 131 -7.05 -5.02 -4.24
CA LYS A 131 -7.06 -6.43 -3.81
C LYS A 131 -5.64 -7.01 -3.82
N CYS A 132 -4.70 -6.34 -3.15
CA CYS A 132 -3.32 -6.78 -3.12
C CYS A 132 -3.22 -8.15 -2.46
N VAL A 133 -2.60 -9.12 -3.13
CA VAL A 133 -2.35 -10.47 -2.60
C VAL A 133 -0.90 -10.67 -2.18
N GLY A 134 -0.01 -9.72 -2.48
CA GLY A 134 1.40 -9.78 -2.12
C GLY A 134 2.10 -8.44 -2.33
N LEU A 135 2.89 -8.03 -1.35
CA LEU A 135 3.55 -6.72 -1.31
C LEU A 135 5.01 -6.89 -0.91
N ASP A 136 5.94 -6.63 -1.84
CA ASP A 136 7.37 -6.49 -1.56
C ASP A 136 7.76 -5.01 -1.59
N ILE A 137 8.14 -4.48 -0.43
CA ILE A 137 8.53 -3.08 -0.20
C ILE A 137 9.87 -2.96 0.54
N LYS A 138 10.69 -4.02 0.53
CA LYS A 138 11.95 -4.06 1.29
C LYS A 138 12.93 -2.95 0.87
N GLU A 139 12.85 -2.55 -0.40
CA GLU A 139 13.70 -1.52 -1.01
C GLU A 139 13.16 -0.08 -0.80
N CYS A 140 12.02 0.09 -0.12
CA CYS A 140 11.43 1.38 0.25
C CYS A 140 11.89 1.82 1.66
N VAL A 141 13.20 2.02 1.86
CA VAL A 141 13.82 2.18 3.19
C VAL A 141 13.41 3.46 3.93
N SER A 142 13.00 4.50 3.21
CA SER A 142 12.55 5.78 3.76
C SER A 142 11.05 5.85 4.06
N LEU A 143 10.33 4.72 3.94
CA LEU A 143 8.89 4.70 4.11
C LEU A 143 8.48 5.05 5.54
N GLU A 144 7.72 6.14 5.69
CA GLU A 144 7.20 6.62 6.97
C GLU A 144 5.74 6.22 7.20
N ARG A 145 4.96 6.03 6.13
CA ARG A 145 3.55 5.65 6.21
C ARG A 145 3.21 4.58 5.18
N LEU A 146 2.62 3.49 5.64
CA LEU A 146 2.07 2.44 4.81
C LEU A 146 0.59 2.25 5.13
N PHE A 147 -0.24 2.40 4.11
CA PHE A 147 -1.66 2.12 4.17
C PHE A 147 -1.98 1.04 3.15
N CYS A 148 -2.09 -0.20 3.61
CA CYS A 148 -2.43 -1.37 2.82
C CYS A 148 -3.68 -2.05 3.39
N TYR A 149 -4.69 -1.23 3.69
CA TYR A 149 -5.94 -1.66 4.31
C TYR A 149 -7.08 -1.77 3.29
N LYS A 150 -8.16 -2.45 3.69
CA LYS A 150 -9.45 -2.54 2.97
C LYS A 150 -9.39 -3.34 1.66
N ASN A 151 -9.91 -4.58 1.72
CA ASN A 151 -10.06 -5.51 0.60
C ASN A 151 -8.77 -6.08 0.01
N ASN A 152 -7.65 -5.92 0.70
CA ASN A 152 -6.43 -6.66 0.39
C ASN A 152 -6.55 -8.10 0.95
N GLU A 153 -5.78 -9.02 0.39
CA GLU A 153 -5.70 -10.42 0.81
C GLU A 153 -4.25 -10.79 1.17
N ILE A 154 -3.49 -9.83 1.69
CA ILE A 154 -2.09 -10.03 2.08
C ILE A 154 -2.06 -10.99 3.28
N ASP A 155 -1.31 -12.09 3.18
CA ASP A 155 -1.13 -13.09 4.23
C ASP A 155 0.23 -12.97 4.94
N THR A 156 1.24 -12.42 4.27
CA THR A 156 2.56 -12.09 4.80
C THR A 156 2.95 -10.66 4.46
N LEU A 157 3.48 -9.93 5.43
CA LEU A 157 3.98 -8.57 5.26
C LEU A 157 5.35 -8.44 5.95
N ASP A 158 6.42 -8.31 5.17
CA ASP A 158 7.76 -8.07 5.68
C ASP A 158 8.04 -6.55 5.74
N LEU A 159 8.30 -6.06 6.95
CA LEU A 159 8.59 -4.66 7.25
C LEU A 159 10.00 -4.47 7.86
N SER A 160 10.84 -5.51 7.80
CA SER A 160 12.14 -5.55 8.48
C SER A 160 13.11 -4.45 8.00
N CYS A 161 12.98 -4.00 6.76
CA CYS A 161 13.79 -2.92 6.18
C CYS A 161 13.15 -1.52 6.28
N ASN A 162 11.86 -1.42 6.62
CA ASN A 162 11.14 -0.13 6.67
C ASN A 162 11.30 0.53 8.04
N LEU A 163 12.55 0.78 8.45
CA LEU A 163 12.91 1.22 9.81
C LEU A 163 12.34 2.61 10.17
N SER A 164 12.06 3.44 9.16
CA SER A 164 11.51 4.80 9.32
C SER A 164 9.99 4.84 9.53
N LEU A 165 9.32 3.67 9.53
CA LEU A 165 7.87 3.59 9.56
C LEU A 165 7.29 4.15 10.86
N LYS A 166 6.40 5.14 10.73
CA LYS A 166 5.69 5.80 11.83
C LYS A 166 4.24 5.36 11.89
N HIS A 167 3.57 5.25 10.74
CA HIS A 167 2.16 4.84 10.67
C HIS A 167 2.02 3.60 9.79
N LEU A 168 1.40 2.56 10.34
CA LEU A 168 1.02 1.36 9.62
C LEU A 168 -0.48 1.14 9.73
N ASP A 169 -1.16 1.06 8.60
CA ASP A 169 -2.49 0.49 8.49
C ASP A 169 -2.45 -0.72 7.55
N CYS A 170 -2.57 -1.90 8.14
CA CYS A 170 -2.70 -3.19 7.44
C CYS A 170 -4.02 -3.89 7.81
N GLY A 171 -5.03 -3.12 8.22
CA GLY A 171 -6.33 -3.65 8.61
C GLY A 171 -7.08 -4.35 7.48
N ASN A 172 -7.92 -5.33 7.82
CA ASN A 172 -8.71 -6.15 6.91
C ASN A 172 -7.87 -6.87 5.85
N ASN A 173 -6.91 -7.68 6.31
CA ASN A 173 -6.06 -8.55 5.52
C ASN A 173 -6.17 -10.01 6.02
N LYS A 174 -5.27 -10.90 5.57
CA LYS A 174 -5.21 -12.30 5.98
C LYS A 174 -3.98 -12.60 6.85
N LEU A 175 -3.36 -11.59 7.46
CA LEU A 175 -2.12 -11.73 8.22
C LEU A 175 -2.30 -12.70 9.39
N THR A 176 -1.45 -13.70 9.48
CA THR A 176 -1.43 -14.67 10.60
C THR A 176 -0.36 -14.33 11.65
N SER A 177 0.64 -13.55 11.25
CA SER A 177 1.69 -12.97 12.08
C SER A 177 2.03 -11.57 11.57
N LEU A 178 2.54 -10.72 12.47
CA LEU A 178 3.04 -9.39 12.15
C LEU A 178 4.23 -9.10 13.06
N ASP A 179 5.44 -9.04 12.49
CA ASP A 179 6.65 -8.68 13.22
C ASP A 179 6.95 -7.19 12.99
N LEU A 180 6.98 -6.44 14.10
CA LEU A 180 7.28 -5.01 14.12
C LEU A 180 8.47 -4.69 15.02
N SER A 181 9.27 -5.70 15.37
CA SER A 181 10.37 -5.59 16.33
C SER A 181 11.49 -4.63 15.92
N ASN A 182 11.61 -4.35 14.61
CA ASN A 182 12.57 -3.39 14.05
C ASN A 182 11.96 -2.00 13.79
N ASN A 183 10.62 -1.85 13.78
CA ASN A 183 9.94 -0.59 13.46
C ASN A 183 9.79 0.28 14.73
N LEU A 184 10.91 0.65 15.34
CA LEU A 184 10.98 1.32 16.65
C LEU A 184 10.38 2.74 16.66
N TYR A 185 10.19 3.34 15.49
CA TYR A 185 9.60 4.67 15.32
C TYR A 185 8.07 4.64 15.13
N LEU A 186 7.43 3.47 15.20
CA LEU A 186 6.00 3.33 14.99
C LEU A 186 5.21 4.07 16.09
N GLU A 187 4.35 4.99 15.67
CA GLU A 187 3.47 5.81 16.51
C GLU A 187 2.00 5.39 16.41
N LYS A 188 1.60 4.83 15.26
CA LYS A 188 0.23 4.37 15.00
C LYS A 188 0.22 3.02 14.27
N LEU A 189 -0.57 2.09 14.80
CA LEU A 189 -0.81 0.77 14.22
C LEU A 189 -2.31 0.49 14.13
N ILE A 190 -2.79 0.22 12.92
CA ILE A 190 -4.11 -0.35 12.65
C ILE A 190 -3.87 -1.71 11.98
N CYS A 191 -4.23 -2.79 12.67
CA CYS A 191 -4.07 -4.17 12.19
C CYS A 191 -5.34 -5.00 12.43
N ASN A 192 -6.48 -4.32 12.57
CA ASN A 192 -7.76 -4.95 12.83
C ASN A 192 -8.20 -5.87 11.68
N GLY A 193 -9.10 -6.82 11.94
CA GLY A 193 -9.67 -7.68 10.90
C GLY A 193 -8.64 -8.58 10.21
N ASN A 194 -7.66 -9.08 10.98
CA ASN A 194 -6.66 -10.05 10.52
C ASN A 194 -6.85 -11.40 11.24
N GLN A 195 -5.87 -12.30 11.10
CA GLN A 195 -5.87 -13.62 11.72
C GLN A 195 -4.79 -13.77 12.81
N LEU A 196 -4.34 -12.65 13.40
CA LEU A 196 -3.27 -12.65 14.39
C LEU A 196 -3.70 -13.38 15.66
N LYS A 197 -2.86 -14.31 16.13
CA LYS A 197 -3.08 -15.04 17.39
C LYS A 197 -2.31 -14.44 18.56
N SER A 198 -1.26 -13.68 18.26
CA SER A 198 -0.42 -12.95 19.20
C SER A 198 0.14 -11.71 18.51
N LEU A 199 0.44 -10.68 19.29
CA LEU A 199 1.03 -9.45 18.79
C LEU A 199 1.96 -8.88 19.87
N ASP A 200 3.26 -8.87 19.58
CA ASP A 200 4.28 -8.31 20.46
C ASP A 200 4.69 -6.92 19.95
N LEU A 201 4.41 -5.91 20.76
CA LEU A 201 4.72 -4.50 20.53
C LEU A 201 5.61 -3.95 21.67
N SER A 202 6.21 -4.82 22.48
CA SER A 202 7.01 -4.45 23.65
C SER A 202 8.19 -3.52 23.30
N LYS A 203 8.73 -3.63 22.08
CA LYS A 203 9.80 -2.78 21.55
C LYS A 203 9.32 -1.47 20.94
N ASN A 204 8.04 -1.37 20.56
CA ASN A 204 7.49 -0.19 19.89
C ASN A 204 7.10 0.89 20.91
N VAL A 205 8.06 1.33 21.73
CA VAL A 205 7.87 2.25 22.87
C VAL A 205 7.37 3.65 22.51
N ARG A 206 7.26 3.96 21.22
CA ARG A 206 6.68 5.22 20.70
C ARG A 206 5.22 5.07 20.27
N LEU A 207 4.66 3.87 20.29
CA LEU A 207 3.31 3.59 19.83
C LEU A 207 2.28 4.25 20.74
N LYS A 208 1.45 5.12 20.17
CA LYS A 208 0.42 5.90 20.89
C LYS A 208 -0.98 5.42 20.56
N GLU A 209 -1.21 4.98 19.32
CA GLU A 209 -2.53 4.56 18.83
C GLU A 209 -2.45 3.12 18.31
N LEU A 210 -3.31 2.25 18.84
CA LEU A 210 -3.42 0.86 18.44
C LEU A 210 -4.89 0.48 18.21
N ASP A 211 -5.17 -0.07 17.03
CA ASP A 211 -6.36 -0.88 16.77
C ASP A 211 -5.92 -2.27 16.32
N CYS A 212 -6.21 -3.28 17.15
CA CYS A 212 -5.97 -4.69 16.82
C CYS A 212 -7.25 -5.53 16.91
N SER A 213 -8.41 -4.88 16.78
CA SER A 213 -9.74 -5.49 16.83
C SER A 213 -9.93 -6.61 15.81
N TYR A 214 -10.90 -7.50 16.04
CA TYR A 214 -11.29 -8.55 15.09
C TYR A 214 -10.14 -9.44 14.62
N ASN A 215 -9.25 -9.81 15.55
CA ASN A 215 -8.18 -10.79 15.36
C ASN A 215 -8.50 -12.10 16.09
N LYS A 216 -7.57 -13.05 16.13
CA LYS A 216 -7.75 -14.38 16.74
C LYS A 216 -7.09 -14.52 18.12
N PHE A 217 -6.93 -13.42 18.84
CA PHE A 217 -6.48 -13.41 20.24
C PHE A 217 -7.48 -14.17 21.11
N ARG A 218 -6.97 -14.95 22.08
CA ARG A 218 -7.78 -15.72 23.04
C ARG A 218 -7.88 -15.01 24.39
N SER A 219 -6.89 -14.18 24.70
CA SER A 219 -6.73 -13.47 25.97
C SER A 219 -5.92 -12.19 25.78
N LEU A 220 -5.90 -11.33 26.80
CA LEU A 220 -5.03 -10.13 26.77
C LEU A 220 -3.54 -10.48 26.83
N LYS A 221 -3.18 -11.67 27.32
CA LYS A 221 -1.79 -12.15 27.40
C LYS A 221 -1.16 -12.39 26.03
N ASP A 222 -1.99 -12.54 25.00
CA ASP A 222 -1.53 -12.67 23.61
C ASP A 222 -1.01 -11.32 23.06
N LEU A 223 -1.20 -10.23 23.81
CA LEU A 223 -0.77 -8.88 23.48
C LEU A 223 0.34 -8.43 24.44
N SER A 224 1.51 -8.12 23.90
CA SER A 224 2.58 -7.45 24.67
C SER A 224 2.62 -5.98 24.27
N LEU A 225 1.98 -5.12 25.06
CA LEU A 225 1.74 -3.72 24.71
C LEU A 225 2.70 -2.76 25.42
N PRO A 226 3.18 -1.68 24.75
CA PRO A 226 4.02 -0.67 25.39
C PRO A 226 3.20 0.29 26.26
N LYS A 227 3.83 0.84 27.31
CA LYS A 227 3.20 1.81 28.24
C LYS A 227 2.91 3.18 27.61
N SER A 228 3.37 3.40 26.39
CA SER A 228 3.18 4.65 25.62
C SER A 228 1.78 4.78 25.00
N ILE A 229 1.00 3.71 24.97
CA ILE A 229 -0.34 3.72 24.36
C ILE A 229 -1.23 4.75 25.06
N THR A 230 -1.87 5.57 24.23
CA THR A 230 -2.84 6.60 24.63
C THR A 230 -4.24 6.29 24.13
N HIS A 231 -4.36 5.62 22.98
CA HIS A 231 -5.62 5.21 22.38
C HIS A 231 -5.54 3.73 22.02
N PHE A 232 -6.42 2.94 22.63
CA PHE A 232 -6.47 1.50 22.39
C PHE A 232 -7.88 1.06 22.00
N TYR A 233 -8.00 0.49 20.82
CA TYR A 233 -9.23 -0.07 20.28
C TYR A 233 -9.09 -1.60 20.18
N PHE A 234 -10.02 -2.29 20.83
CA PHE A 234 -10.02 -3.75 20.90
C PHE A 234 -11.44 -4.30 20.96
N PHE A 235 -11.92 -4.78 19.81
CA PHE A 235 -13.15 -5.55 19.71
C PHE A 235 -12.77 -7.02 19.55
N PRO A 236 -12.98 -7.86 20.56
CA PRO A 236 -12.64 -9.28 20.48
C PRO A 236 -13.54 -10.02 19.47
N CYS A 237 -13.02 -11.08 18.85
CA CYS A 237 -13.86 -12.07 18.18
C CYS A 237 -14.53 -13.02 19.19
N ASP A 238 -15.55 -13.75 18.75
CA ASP A 238 -16.34 -14.71 19.56
C ASP A 238 -15.50 -15.75 20.34
N ASN A 239 -14.26 -16.01 19.93
CA ASN A 239 -13.35 -16.95 20.56
C ASN A 239 -12.53 -16.37 21.74
N PHE A 240 -12.74 -15.10 22.10
CA PHE A 240 -12.05 -14.46 23.23
C PHE A 240 -12.64 -14.95 24.55
N ARG A 241 -11.79 -15.53 25.42
CA ARG A 241 -12.25 -16.28 26.61
C ARG A 241 -12.15 -15.50 27.90
N GLU A 242 -11.50 -14.33 27.90
CA GLU A 242 -11.40 -13.48 29.09
C GLU A 242 -12.50 -12.42 29.10
N SER A 243 -13.00 -12.07 30.29
CA SER A 243 -13.89 -10.92 30.40
C SER A 243 -13.10 -9.64 30.12
N PRO A 244 -13.61 -8.71 29.26
CA PRO A 244 -12.93 -7.44 28.98
C PRO A 244 -12.65 -6.59 30.22
N GLN A 245 -13.37 -6.84 31.32
CA GLN A 245 -13.25 -6.16 32.61
C GLN A 245 -11.91 -6.40 33.35
N ARG A 246 -11.08 -7.37 32.92
CA ARG A 246 -9.73 -7.59 33.49
C ARG A 246 -8.63 -6.77 32.81
N PHE A 247 -8.98 -5.80 31.96
CA PHE A 247 -7.99 -4.91 31.41
C PHE A 247 -7.36 -4.06 32.53
N TYR A 248 -6.08 -4.30 32.83
CA TYR A 248 -5.35 -3.55 33.86
C TYR A 248 -5.01 -2.16 33.32
N ILE A 249 -5.98 -1.25 33.35
CA ILE A 249 -5.82 0.17 32.94
C ILE A 249 -4.62 0.80 33.66
N ASP A 250 -4.39 0.43 34.91
CA ASP A 250 -3.23 0.89 35.72
C ASP A 250 -1.86 0.54 35.11
N SER A 251 -1.80 -0.44 34.21
CA SER A 251 -0.57 -0.79 33.47
C SER A 251 -0.23 0.20 32.36
N PHE A 252 -1.17 1.09 31.99
CA PHE A 252 -1.06 2.05 30.90
C PHE A 252 -1.27 3.48 31.41
N PRO A 253 -0.24 4.10 32.02
CA PRO A 253 -0.38 5.40 32.69
C PRO A 253 -0.71 6.56 31.73
N ASN A 254 -0.53 6.38 30.42
CA ASN A 254 -0.81 7.39 29.40
C ASN A 254 -2.13 7.14 28.65
N LEU A 255 -2.88 6.08 29.01
CA LEU A 255 -4.11 5.73 28.33
C LEU A 255 -5.15 6.83 28.53
N LYS A 256 -5.72 7.30 27.43
CA LYS A 256 -6.78 8.33 27.40
C LYS A 256 -8.09 7.72 26.92
N ILE A 257 -8.01 6.87 25.90
CA ILE A 257 -9.17 6.20 25.30
C ILE A 257 -8.91 4.71 25.27
N LEU A 258 -9.85 3.97 25.86
CA LEU A 258 -9.93 2.52 25.77
C LEU A 258 -11.31 2.14 25.23
N GLN A 259 -11.35 1.57 24.03
CA GLN A 259 -12.55 1.01 23.42
C GLN A 259 -12.48 -0.52 23.50
N LEU A 260 -13.36 -1.12 24.28
CA LEU A 260 -13.50 -2.57 24.46
C LEU A 260 -14.88 -3.03 23.99
N GLY A 261 -14.98 -3.53 22.76
CA GLY A 261 -16.29 -3.83 22.19
C GLY A 261 -17.17 -2.57 22.14
N GLU A 262 -18.44 -2.70 22.52
CA GLU A 262 -19.39 -1.58 22.63
C GLU A 262 -19.09 -0.61 23.80
N PHE A 263 -18.13 -0.94 24.68
CA PHE A 263 -17.82 -0.11 25.84
C PHE A 263 -16.65 0.83 25.55
N GLN A 264 -16.90 2.14 25.70
CA GLN A 264 -15.84 3.15 25.69
C GLN A 264 -15.54 3.62 27.12
N ILE A 265 -14.27 3.65 27.46
CA ILE A 265 -13.76 4.21 28.72
C ILE A 265 -12.86 5.40 28.37
N ASN A 266 -13.28 6.59 28.82
CA ASN A 266 -12.43 7.77 28.80
C ASN A 266 -11.66 7.81 30.12
N VAL A 267 -10.36 7.58 30.05
CA VAL A 267 -9.45 7.57 31.20
C VAL A 267 -8.96 9.01 31.40
N ARG A 268 -9.16 9.55 32.61
CA ARG A 268 -8.84 10.94 32.95
C ARG A 268 -7.35 11.19 33.04
#